data_AF-A0A1W5ZAZ1-F1
#
_entry.id   AF-A0A1W5ZAZ1-F1
#
_cell.length_a   1.000
_cell.length_b   1.000
_cell.length_c   1.000
_cell.angle_alpha   90.00
_cell.angle_beta   90.00
_cell.angle_gamma   90.00
#
_symmetry.space_group_name_H-M   'P 1'
#
loop_
_entity.id
_entity.type
_entity.pdbx_description
1 polymer ?
#
loop_
_entity_poly.entity_id
_entity_poly.type
_entity_poly.pdbx_seq_one_letter_code
_entity_poly.pdbx_strand_id
1 'polypeptide(L)'
;MATYDFPQDLRDAQLALHQTRAAYEEYARTLPWSAEPLPGWEAEKQLHSGFRSAKPDSPGYTEEQHAEVARFRAELLELSITVSTHPFWEQVERGRVVDARMRLKHQHEAPEAA
;
A
#
# COMPACT_ATOMS: atom_id res chain seq x y z
N MET A 1 -22.15 -3.54 17.23
CA MET A 1 -20.84 -3.64 16.54
C MET A 1 -19.76 -3.81 17.60
N ALA A 2 -18.78 -4.70 17.41
CA ALA A 2 -17.70 -4.83 18.38
C ALA A 2 -16.80 -3.60 18.33
N THR A 3 -16.66 -2.89 19.44
CA THR A 3 -15.71 -1.79 19.58
C THR A 3 -14.44 -2.35 20.20
N TYR A 4 -13.31 -2.19 19.53
CA TYR A 4 -12.00 -2.60 20.01
C TYR A 4 -11.29 -1.35 20.54
N ASP A 5 -10.75 -1.45 21.75
CA ASP A 5 -9.94 -0.39 22.35
C ASP A 5 -8.48 -0.60 21.95
N PHE A 6 -8.11 -0.13 20.75
CA PHE A 6 -6.76 -0.34 20.23
C PHE A 6 -5.76 0.56 20.96
N PRO A 7 -4.61 -0.01 21.40
CA PRO A 7 -3.50 0.76 21.93
C PRO A 7 -3.07 1.89 20.99
N GLN A 8 -2.62 3.03 21.55
CA GLN A 8 -2.25 4.21 20.76
C GLN A 8 -1.09 3.92 19.81
N ASP A 9 -0.10 3.16 20.24
CA ASP A 9 1.04 2.72 19.44
C ASP A 9 0.61 1.87 18.23
N LEU A 10 -0.37 0.97 18.40
CA LEU A 10 -0.95 0.21 17.29
C LEU A 10 -1.70 1.11 16.30
N ARG A 11 -2.43 2.12 16.81
CA ARG A 11 -3.13 3.11 15.97
C ARG A 11 -2.15 3.99 15.20
N ASP A 12 -1.08 4.44 15.85
CA ASP A 12 -0.02 5.24 15.25
C ASP A 12 0.74 4.45 14.17
N ALA A 13 1.07 3.18 14.45
CA ALA A 13 1.71 2.30 13.47
C ALA A 13 0.80 2.06 12.24
N GLN A 14 -0.50 1.86 12.44
CA GLN A 14 -1.46 1.74 11.34
C GLN A 14 -1.56 3.03 10.52
N LEU A 15 -1.61 4.20 11.18
CA LEU A 15 -1.67 5.49 10.51
C LEU A 15 -0.40 5.75 9.68
N ALA A 16 0.78 5.50 10.28
CA ALA A 16 2.06 5.61 9.59
C ALA A 16 2.09 4.67 8.36
N LEU A 17 1.64 3.42 8.50
CA LEU A 17 1.55 2.48 7.37
C LEU A 17 0.70 3.02 6.22
N HIS A 18 -0.44 3.66 6.52
CA HIS A 18 -1.30 4.29 5.51
C HIS A 18 -0.63 5.49 4.85
N GLN A 19 -0.01 6.38 5.63
CA GLN A 19 0.67 7.56 5.12
C GLN A 19 1.87 7.19 4.24
N THR A 20 2.72 6.24 4.67
CA THR A 20 3.86 5.76 3.88
C THR A 20 3.39 5.10 2.60
N ARG A 21 2.27 4.34 2.60
CA ARG A 21 1.70 3.77 1.38
C ARG A 21 1.22 4.87 0.43
N ALA A 22 0.49 5.87 0.92
CA ALA A 22 0.01 6.98 0.10
C ALA A 22 1.18 7.75 -0.53
N ALA A 23 2.23 8.04 0.25
CA ALA A 23 3.43 8.70 -0.22
C ALA A 23 4.17 7.86 -1.29
N TYR A 24 4.31 6.55 -1.06
CA TYR A 24 4.91 5.64 -2.03
C TYR A 24 4.09 5.59 -3.34
N GLU A 25 2.77 5.56 -3.28
CA GLU A 25 1.91 5.56 -4.46
C GLU A 25 1.96 6.88 -5.24
N GLU A 26 2.09 8.02 -4.55
CA GLU A 26 2.32 9.32 -5.18
C GLU A 26 3.68 9.37 -5.87
N TYR A 27 4.73 8.89 -5.18
CA TYR A 27 6.05 8.79 -5.78
C TYR A 27 6.07 7.85 -6.99
N ALA A 28 5.49 6.65 -6.88
CA ALA A 28 5.44 5.67 -7.96
C ALA A 28 4.71 6.18 -9.21
N ARG A 29 3.73 7.08 -9.07
CA ARG A 29 3.06 7.75 -10.20
C ARG A 29 4.00 8.66 -11.00
N THR A 30 5.09 9.13 -10.41
CA THR A 30 6.10 9.95 -11.09
C THR A 30 7.16 9.12 -11.80
N LEU A 31 7.25 7.82 -11.49
CA LEU A 31 8.26 6.93 -12.05
C LEU A 31 7.89 6.47 -13.47
N PRO A 32 8.90 6.09 -14.27
CA PRO A 32 8.67 5.34 -15.51
C PRO A 32 7.80 4.11 -15.27
N TRP A 33 7.07 3.64 -16.28
CA TRP A 33 6.17 2.50 -16.10
C TRP A 33 6.90 1.17 -15.87
N SER A 34 8.21 1.11 -16.16
CA SER A 34 9.09 -0.03 -15.88
C SER A 34 10.31 0.41 -15.08
N ALA A 35 10.69 -0.43 -14.11
CA ALA A 35 11.90 -0.27 -13.32
C ALA A 35 13.17 -0.53 -14.13
N GLU A 36 13.14 -1.49 -15.06
CA GLU A 36 14.24 -1.73 -15.98
C GLU A 36 14.00 -1.00 -17.31
N PRO A 37 15.06 -0.66 -18.07
CA PRO A 37 14.92 -0.18 -19.43
C PRO A 37 14.15 -1.20 -20.27
N LEU A 38 13.01 -0.80 -20.82
CA LEU A 38 12.17 -1.67 -21.64
C LEU A 38 11.69 -0.94 -22.89
N PRO A 39 11.75 -1.59 -24.06
CA PRO A 39 11.17 -1.02 -25.26
C PRO A 39 9.65 -0.90 -25.10
N GLY A 40 9.11 0.15 -25.70
CA GLY A 40 7.70 0.36 -25.84
C GLY A 40 7.07 -0.75 -26.67
N TRP A 41 5.78 -0.94 -26.47
CA TRP A 41 5.02 -1.95 -27.21
C TRP A 41 3.60 -1.46 -27.46
N GLU A 42 3.03 -1.99 -28.52
CA GLU A 42 1.64 -1.79 -28.93
C GLU A 42 1.00 -3.17 -29.03
N ALA A 43 -0.05 -3.42 -28.25
CA ALA A 43 -0.78 -4.68 -28.33
C ALA A 43 -1.61 -4.74 -29.62
N GLU A 44 -1.89 -5.96 -30.07
CA GLU A 44 -2.94 -6.17 -31.04
C GLU A 44 -4.30 -5.74 -30.45
N LYS A 45 -5.22 -5.36 -31.35
CA LYS A 45 -6.56 -4.96 -30.96
C LYS A 45 -7.24 -6.12 -30.24
N GLN A 46 -7.72 -5.88 -29.03
CA GLN A 46 -8.51 -6.86 -28.29
C GLN A 46 -9.79 -7.19 -29.08
N LEU A 47 -10.10 -8.48 -29.23
CA LEU A 47 -11.29 -8.93 -29.95
C LEU A 47 -12.54 -8.34 -29.27
N HIS A 48 -13.42 -7.71 -30.05
CA HIS A 48 -14.63 -7.00 -29.58
C HIS A 48 -14.41 -5.72 -28.74
N SER A 49 -13.21 -5.14 -28.71
CA SER A 49 -12.95 -3.81 -28.13
C SER A 49 -12.23 -2.88 -29.11
N GLY A 50 -12.53 -1.57 -29.04
CA GLY A 50 -11.75 -0.53 -29.75
C GLY A 50 -10.44 -0.19 -29.06
N PHE A 51 -10.22 -0.69 -27.84
CA PHE A 51 -9.06 -0.36 -27.02
C PHE A 51 -7.80 -1.09 -27.52
N ARG A 52 -6.72 -0.33 -27.69
CA ARG A 52 -5.37 -0.83 -27.94
C ARG A 52 -4.51 -0.39 -26.76
N SER A 53 -3.93 -1.36 -26.05
CA SER A 53 -3.00 -1.06 -24.97
C SER A 53 -1.63 -0.76 -25.56
N ALA A 54 -1.01 0.30 -25.08
CA ALA A 54 0.28 0.76 -25.55
C ALA A 54 1.10 1.30 -24.38
N LYS A 55 2.42 1.11 -24.45
CA LYS A 55 3.38 1.75 -23.56
C LYS A 55 4.53 2.32 -24.38
N PRO A 56 4.98 3.56 -24.10
CA PRO A 56 6.18 4.12 -24.73
C PRO A 56 7.43 3.41 -24.21
N ASP A 57 8.60 3.66 -24.81
CA ASP A 57 9.88 3.22 -24.24
C ASP A 57 10.03 3.70 -22.79
N SER A 58 10.41 2.78 -21.90
CA SER A 58 10.77 3.11 -20.53
C SER A 58 12.29 3.17 -20.42
N PRO A 59 12.88 4.28 -19.93
CA PRO A 59 14.31 4.33 -19.64
C PRO A 59 14.70 3.47 -18.43
N GLY A 60 13.76 2.93 -17.67
CA GLY A 60 14.02 2.33 -16.37
C GLY A 60 14.16 3.38 -15.27
N TYR A 61 14.33 2.93 -14.04
CA TYR A 61 14.57 3.80 -12.90
C TYR A 61 16.04 4.21 -12.84
N THR A 62 16.31 5.41 -12.36
CA THR A 62 17.66 5.80 -11.97
C THR A 62 18.08 5.09 -10.68
N GLU A 63 19.36 5.12 -10.34
CA GLU A 63 19.86 4.54 -9.09
C GLU A 63 19.20 5.18 -7.86
N GLU A 64 19.01 6.51 -7.87
CA GLU A 64 18.31 7.23 -6.81
C GLU A 64 16.84 6.79 -6.71
N GLN A 65 16.19 6.56 -7.86
CA GLN A 65 14.81 6.09 -7.88
C GLN A 65 14.68 4.68 -7.31
N HIS A 66 15.60 3.77 -7.65
CA HIS A 66 15.68 2.45 -7.05
C HIS A 66 15.91 2.52 -5.54
N ALA A 67 16.84 3.36 -5.09
CA ALA A 67 17.13 3.54 -3.67
C ALA A 67 15.90 4.05 -2.90
N GLU A 68 15.18 5.02 -3.46
CA GLU A 68 13.99 5.59 -2.84
C GLU A 68 12.82 4.59 -2.79
N VAL A 69 12.60 3.82 -3.87
CA VAL A 69 11.63 2.71 -3.86
C VAL A 69 12.02 1.65 -2.82
N ALA A 70 13.30 1.30 -2.71
CA ALA A 70 13.78 0.34 -1.72
C ALA A 70 13.55 0.84 -0.29
N ARG A 71 13.80 2.14 -0.03
CA ARG A 71 13.53 2.80 1.25
C ARG A 71 12.05 2.71 1.62
N PHE A 72 11.15 3.09 0.71
CA PHE A 72 9.70 2.96 0.94
C PHE A 72 9.28 1.51 1.22
N ARG A 73 9.79 0.55 0.45
CA ARG A 73 9.46 -0.87 0.64
C ARG A 73 9.93 -1.40 1.99
N ALA A 74 11.13 -1.01 2.42
CA ALA A 74 11.65 -1.39 3.74
C ALA A 74 10.78 -0.80 4.86
N GLU A 75 10.45 0.49 4.78
CA GLU A 75 9.61 1.17 5.77
C GLU A 75 8.20 0.56 5.84
N LEU A 76 7.58 0.29 4.68
CA LEU A 76 6.28 -0.39 4.61
C LEU A 76 6.32 -1.80 5.21
N LEU A 77 7.41 -2.54 4.99
CA LEU A 77 7.59 -3.88 5.55
C LEU A 77 7.69 -3.81 7.09
N GLU A 78 8.54 -2.95 7.62
CA GLU A 78 8.71 -2.75 9.07
C GLU A 78 7.37 -2.39 9.73
N LEU A 79 6.66 -1.38 9.21
CA LEU A 79 5.36 -0.97 9.73
C LEU A 79 4.32 -2.11 9.63
N SER A 80 4.33 -2.87 8.54
CA SER A 80 3.45 -4.03 8.38
C SER A 80 3.74 -5.13 9.40
N ILE A 81 5.01 -5.35 9.75
CA ILE A 81 5.42 -6.27 10.81
C ILE A 81 4.92 -5.77 12.15
N THR A 82 5.22 -4.52 12.51
CA THR A 82 4.78 -3.90 13.78
C THR A 82 3.28 -4.04 13.99
N VAL A 83 2.47 -3.73 12.97
CA VAL A 83 1.01 -3.89 13.03
C VAL A 83 0.64 -5.37 13.12
N SER A 84 1.23 -6.25 12.31
CA SER A 84 0.78 -7.65 12.19
C SER A 84 1.13 -8.50 13.41
N THR A 85 2.25 -8.24 14.06
CA THR A 85 2.77 -9.00 15.20
C THR A 85 2.52 -8.32 16.54
N HIS A 86 1.67 -7.28 16.57
CA HIS A 86 1.40 -6.52 17.79
C HIS A 86 0.83 -7.41 18.93
N PRO A 87 1.30 -7.30 20.18
CA PRO A 87 0.82 -8.11 21.31
C PRO A 87 -0.68 -7.99 21.59
N PHE A 88 -1.31 -6.89 21.17
CA PHE A 88 -2.77 -6.70 21.26
C PHE A 88 -3.55 -7.86 20.62
N TRP A 89 -3.04 -8.48 19.56
CA TRP A 89 -3.75 -9.56 18.87
C TRP A 89 -3.90 -10.82 19.72
N GLU A 90 -3.05 -11.03 20.72
CA GLU A 90 -3.17 -12.15 21.67
C GLU A 90 -4.36 -11.98 22.61
N GLN A 91 -4.82 -10.75 22.80
CA GLN A 91 -5.95 -10.39 23.68
C GLN A 91 -7.29 -10.45 22.93
N VAL A 92 -7.26 -10.46 21.59
CA VAL A 92 -8.46 -10.54 20.77
C VAL A 92 -8.96 -11.98 20.72
N GLU A 93 -10.26 -12.16 20.90
CA GLU A 93 -10.92 -13.46 20.82
C GLU A 93 -10.58 -14.20 19.50
N ARG A 94 -10.32 -15.50 19.59
CA ARG A 94 -10.02 -16.32 18.40
C ARG A 94 -11.18 -16.22 17.40
N GLY A 95 -10.84 -16.03 16.12
CA GLY A 95 -11.82 -15.80 15.06
C GLY A 95 -12.27 -14.34 14.90
N ARG A 96 -11.95 -13.45 15.85
CA ARG A 96 -12.24 -12.01 15.77
C ARG A 96 -11.08 -11.15 15.29
N VAL A 97 -9.87 -11.69 15.21
CA VAL A 97 -8.65 -10.96 14.82
C VAL A 97 -8.78 -10.30 13.44
N VAL A 98 -9.43 -10.96 12.48
CA VAL A 98 -9.63 -10.40 11.13
C VAL A 98 -10.59 -9.19 11.18
N ASP A 99 -11.72 -9.30 11.88
CA ASP A 99 -12.67 -8.19 12.10
C ASP A 99 -11.98 -7.01 12.81
N ALA A 100 -11.20 -7.30 13.85
CA ALA A 100 -10.43 -6.28 14.56
C ALA A 100 -9.42 -5.57 13.65
N ARG A 101 -8.64 -6.31 12.83
CA ARG A 101 -7.71 -5.72 11.86
C ARG A 101 -8.42 -4.87 10.81
N MET A 102 -9.59 -5.30 10.34
CA MET A 102 -10.39 -4.50 9.40
C MET A 102 -10.83 -3.19 10.05
N ARG A 103 -11.32 -3.22 11.29
CA ARG A 103 -11.70 -1.99 12.01
C ARG A 103 -10.52 -1.06 12.28
N LEU A 104 -9.34 -1.60 12.62
CA LEU A 104 -8.13 -0.81 12.83
C LEU A 104 -7.79 0.01 11.58
N LYS A 105 -7.90 -0.58 10.37
CA LYS A 105 -7.65 0.14 9.11
C LYS A 105 -8.56 1.35 8.92
N HIS A 106 -9.80 1.32 9.39
CA HIS A 106 -10.76 2.41 9.20
C HIS A 106 -10.80 3.40 10.37
N GLN A 107 -10.05 3.19 11.46
CA GLN A 107 -10.14 4.06 12.64
C GLN A 107 -9.67 5.51 12.40
N HIS A 108 -8.85 5.73 11.37
CA HIS A 108 -8.39 7.06 10.99
C HIS A 108 -9.36 7.77 10.04
N GLU A 109 -10.32 7.06 9.47
CA GLU A 109 -11.40 7.65 8.71
C GLU A 109 -12.33 8.32 9.72
N ALA A 110 -12.45 9.66 9.65
CA ALA A 110 -13.43 10.37 10.46
C ALA A 110 -14.81 9.73 10.24
N PRO A 111 -15.66 9.60 11.29
CA PRO A 111 -17.01 9.10 11.09
C PRO A 111 -17.67 9.97 10.02
N GLU A 112 -18.07 9.34 8.92
CA GLU A 112 -18.80 9.98 7.83
C GLU A 112 -19.94 10.79 8.48
N ALA A 113 -19.87 12.11 8.36
CA ALA A 113 -20.85 13.00 8.96
C ALA A 113 -22.21 12.67 8.31
N ALA A 114 -23.07 12.01 9.08
CA ALA A 114 -24.43 11.65 8.70
C ALA A 114 -25.33 12.87 8.53
#